data_AF-A0A661N5V5-F1
#
_entry.id   AF-A0A661N5V5-F1
#
_cell.length_a   1.000
_cell.length_b   1.000
_cell.length_c   1.000
_cell.angle_alpha   90.00
_cell.angle_beta   90.00
_cell.angle_gamma   90.00
#
_symmetry.space_group_name_H-M   'P 1'
#
loop_
_entity.id
_entity.type
_entity.pdbx_description
1 polymer ?
#
loop_
_entity_poly.entity_id
_entity_poly.type
_entity_poly.pdbx_seq_one_letter_code
_entity_poly.pdbx_strand_id
1 'polypeptide(L)'
;MALVLGSCGGPQDPATEDLTAAEHEAEADREEAAAADRVRQSEAAPRKMHGVDTYDPAAGHLTDAEAHRAHAQAHRDQAAALRAFEEQECSQFPPSSREACPFLLGLESLEHIDGGARMTFAEGSDVEAVVDHIRCHLAFVAAQGSEGIDDCALYVPGTTVEQNGNVVVLTTPRDEHVDELRRRLNVQLTH
;
A
#
# COMPACT_ATOMS: atom_id res chain seq x y z
N MET A 1 -15.87 -15.46 -27.04
CA MET A 1 -15.85 -16.05 -25.68
C MET A 1 -14.39 -16.13 -25.26
N ALA A 2 -13.92 -15.11 -24.53
CA ALA A 2 -12.58 -15.10 -23.96
C ALA A 2 -12.66 -15.74 -22.58
N LEU A 3 -11.82 -16.75 -22.34
CA LEU A 3 -11.65 -17.38 -21.04
C LEU A 3 -11.07 -16.36 -20.05
N VAL A 4 -11.81 -16.08 -18.97
CA VAL A 4 -11.26 -15.46 -17.78
C VAL A 4 -10.51 -16.57 -17.03
N LEU A 5 -9.19 -16.49 -17.05
CA LEU A 5 -8.33 -17.27 -16.16
C LEU A 5 -8.55 -16.74 -14.74
N GLY A 6 -9.20 -17.55 -13.92
CA GLY A 6 -9.36 -17.30 -12.49
C GLY A 6 -7.99 -17.25 -11.82
N SER A 7 -7.66 -16.07 -11.32
CA SER A 7 -6.54 -15.85 -10.40
C SER A 7 -6.77 -16.69 -9.15
N CYS A 8 -5.84 -17.60 -8.85
CA CYS A 8 -5.76 -18.27 -7.55
C CYS A 8 -5.13 -17.29 -6.55
N GLY A 9 -5.95 -16.46 -5.93
CA GLY A 9 -5.63 -15.73 -4.71
C GLY A 9 -6.88 -15.78 -3.85
N GLY A 10 -6.76 -16.25 -2.60
CA GLY A 10 -7.83 -16.09 -1.63
C GLY A 10 -8.26 -14.62 -1.51
N PRO A 11 -9.39 -14.33 -0.83
CA PRO A 11 -9.81 -12.95 -0.64
C PRO A 11 -8.66 -12.16 -0.02
N GLN A 12 -8.11 -11.19 -0.77
CA GLN A 12 -7.22 -10.18 -0.22
C GLN A 12 -8.02 -9.47 0.86
N ASP A 13 -7.57 -9.54 2.10
CA ASP A 13 -8.18 -8.79 3.18
C ASP A 13 -7.90 -7.30 2.90
N PRO A 14 -8.91 -6.46 2.65
CA PRO A 14 -8.69 -5.03 2.41
C PRO A 14 -7.99 -4.34 3.58
N ALA A 15 -8.00 -4.92 4.79
CA ALA A 15 -7.22 -4.42 5.93
C ALA A 15 -5.70 -4.59 5.76
N THR A 16 -5.24 -5.40 4.79
CA THR A 16 -3.81 -5.61 4.50
C THR A 16 -3.25 -4.68 3.43
N GLU A 17 -4.09 -3.87 2.77
CA GLU A 17 -3.63 -2.91 1.75
C GLU A 17 -2.94 -1.67 2.33
N ASP A 18 -3.07 -1.45 3.64
CA ASP A 18 -2.56 -0.26 4.33
C ASP A 18 -1.34 -0.58 5.24
N LEU A 19 -0.75 -1.77 5.10
CA LEU A 19 0.44 -2.14 5.87
C LEU A 19 1.70 -1.49 5.29
N THR A 20 2.59 -1.08 6.19
CA THR A 20 3.96 -0.67 5.85
C THR A 20 4.81 -1.86 5.40
N ALA A 21 5.98 -1.60 4.83
CA ALA A 21 6.90 -2.66 4.43
C ALA A 21 7.32 -3.55 5.62
N ALA A 22 7.54 -2.95 6.79
CA ALA A 22 7.88 -3.69 8.01
C ALA A 22 6.70 -4.54 8.54
N GLU A 23 5.47 -4.03 8.42
CA GLU A 23 4.28 -4.78 8.84
C GLU A 23 3.98 -5.95 7.90
N HIS A 24 4.18 -5.77 6.58
CA HIS A 24 4.14 -6.88 5.64
C HIS A 24 5.17 -7.96 5.99
N GLU A 25 6.40 -7.60 6.33
CA GLU A 25 7.39 -8.59 6.80
C GLU A 25 6.95 -9.31 8.08
N ALA A 26 6.40 -8.57 9.04
CA ALA A 26 5.89 -9.16 10.27
C ALA A 26 4.72 -10.12 10.02
N GLU A 27 3.84 -9.84 9.05
CA GLU A 27 2.78 -10.77 8.63
C GLU A 27 3.35 -11.98 7.89
N ALA A 28 4.37 -11.80 7.04
CA ALA A 28 5.04 -12.91 6.40
C ALA A 28 5.65 -13.90 7.40
N ASP A 29 6.23 -13.39 8.50
CA ASP A 29 6.76 -14.23 9.57
C ASP A 29 5.65 -14.95 10.36
N ARG A 30 4.50 -14.30 10.59
CA ARG A 30 3.31 -14.93 11.19
C ARG A 30 2.76 -16.06 10.32
N GLU A 31 2.65 -15.82 9.02
CA GLU A 31 2.20 -16.80 8.04
C GLU A 31 3.17 -17.99 7.94
N GLU A 32 4.48 -17.76 7.96
CA GLU A 32 5.47 -18.85 7.98
C GLU A 32 5.39 -19.68 9.27
N ALA A 33 5.19 -19.03 10.43
CA ALA A 33 4.96 -19.73 11.69
C ALA A 33 3.67 -20.57 11.65
N ALA A 34 2.58 -20.03 11.10
CA ALA A 34 1.34 -20.76 10.90
C ALA A 34 1.53 -21.98 9.98
N ALA A 35 2.30 -21.83 8.88
CA ALA A 35 2.64 -22.94 8.00
C ALA A 35 3.41 -24.06 8.75
N ALA A 36 4.40 -23.69 9.56
CA ALA A 36 5.16 -24.64 10.37
C ALA A 36 4.27 -25.36 11.38
N ASP A 37 3.29 -24.67 11.98
CA ASP A 37 2.32 -25.26 12.90
C ASP A 37 1.41 -26.28 12.20
N ARG A 38 0.95 -25.96 10.99
CA ARG A 38 0.17 -26.89 10.16
C ARG A 38 0.97 -28.14 9.78
N VAL A 39 2.25 -28.00 9.43
CA VAL A 39 3.12 -29.17 9.19
C VAL A 39 3.18 -30.06 10.44
N ARG A 40 3.42 -29.48 11.63
CA ARG A 40 3.45 -30.25 12.89
C ARG A 40 2.12 -30.94 13.19
N GLN A 41 0.98 -30.30 12.88
CA GLN A 41 -0.34 -30.92 13.02
C GLN A 41 -0.53 -32.10 12.07
N SER A 42 -0.02 -32.00 10.83
CA SER A 42 -0.07 -33.08 9.85
C SER A 42 0.73 -34.31 10.29
N GLU A 43 1.93 -34.10 10.85
CA GLU A 43 2.78 -35.17 11.39
C GLU A 43 2.17 -35.86 12.62
N ALA A 44 1.39 -35.11 13.40
CA ALA A 44 0.70 -35.62 14.58
C ALA A 44 -0.67 -36.26 14.28
N ALA A 45 -1.19 -36.14 13.05
CA ALA A 45 -2.52 -36.61 12.70
C ALA A 45 -2.52 -38.12 12.37
N PRO A 46 -3.11 -38.99 13.22
CA PRO A 46 -3.17 -40.41 12.91
C PRO A 46 -4.12 -40.64 11.73
N ARG A 47 -3.70 -41.48 10.79
CA ARG A 47 -4.58 -41.97 9.72
C ARG A 47 -5.77 -42.69 10.33
N LYS A 48 -6.98 -42.30 9.92
CA LYS A 48 -8.22 -42.92 10.39
C LYS A 48 -8.81 -43.77 9.27
N MET A 49 -9.08 -45.03 9.58
CA MET A 49 -9.77 -45.93 8.66
C MET A 49 -11.26 -45.82 8.91
N HIS A 50 -12.03 -45.40 7.90
CA HIS A 50 -13.49 -45.30 7.97
C HIS A 50 -14.09 -46.23 6.91
N GLY A 51 -14.31 -47.50 7.27
CA GLY A 51 -14.79 -48.51 6.33
C GLY A 51 -13.72 -48.97 5.34
N VAL A 52 -14.04 -49.03 4.04
CA VAL A 52 -13.07 -49.32 2.95
C VAL A 52 -12.30 -48.10 2.47
N ASP A 53 -12.70 -46.90 2.89
CA ASP A 53 -12.05 -45.65 2.52
C ASP A 53 -11.03 -45.22 3.59
N THR A 54 -9.86 -44.78 3.12
CA THR A 54 -8.81 -44.23 3.98
C THR A 54 -8.93 -42.71 3.95
N TYR A 55 -9.33 -42.10 5.06
CA TYR A 55 -9.30 -40.64 5.22
C TYR A 55 -7.95 -40.24 5.80
N ASP A 56 -7.20 -39.41 5.07
CA ASP A 56 -5.92 -38.86 5.55
C ASP A 56 -6.11 -37.43 6.04
N PRO A 57 -6.38 -37.21 7.34
CA PRO A 57 -6.54 -35.87 7.91
C PRO A 57 -5.27 -35.01 7.77
N ALA A 58 -4.10 -35.61 7.54
CA ALA A 58 -2.85 -34.87 7.36
C ALA A 58 -2.84 -34.08 6.03
N ALA A 59 -3.60 -34.52 5.02
CA ALA A 59 -3.62 -33.87 3.71
C ALA A 59 -4.15 -32.42 3.79
N GLY A 60 -5.21 -32.18 4.57
CA GLY A 60 -5.76 -30.83 4.75
C GLY A 60 -4.76 -29.87 5.40
N HIS A 61 -4.05 -30.34 6.43
CA HIS A 61 -3.02 -29.54 7.10
C HIS A 61 -1.84 -29.20 6.18
N LEU A 62 -1.43 -30.09 5.27
CA LEU A 62 -0.37 -29.79 4.32
C LEU A 62 -0.82 -28.76 3.28
N THR A 63 -2.05 -28.85 2.79
CA THR A 63 -2.64 -27.82 1.91
C THR A 63 -2.72 -26.46 2.61
N ASP A 64 -3.16 -26.43 3.87
CA ASP A 64 -3.18 -25.19 4.66
C ASP A 64 -1.76 -24.62 4.83
N ALA A 65 -0.76 -25.48 5.08
CA ALA A 65 0.63 -25.04 5.20
C ALA A 65 1.16 -24.41 3.90
N GLU A 66 0.80 -24.98 2.75
CA GLU A 66 1.15 -24.41 1.43
C GLU A 66 0.46 -23.05 1.21
N ALA A 67 -0.80 -22.91 1.59
CA ALA A 67 -1.51 -21.64 1.51
C ALA A 67 -0.85 -20.55 2.37
N HIS A 68 -0.52 -20.87 3.62
CA HIS A 68 0.20 -19.97 4.52
C HIS A 68 1.56 -19.54 3.93
N ARG A 69 2.34 -20.47 3.35
CA ARG A 69 3.60 -20.10 2.67
C ARG A 69 3.40 -19.18 1.47
N ALA A 70 2.33 -19.41 0.69
CA ALA A 70 2.01 -18.55 -0.44
C ALA A 70 1.64 -17.14 0.04
N HIS A 71 0.88 -17.00 1.13
CA HIS A 71 0.58 -15.71 1.75
C HIS A 71 1.86 -15.04 2.27
N ALA A 72 2.73 -15.78 2.96
CA ALA A 72 4.00 -15.25 3.44
C ALA A 72 4.85 -14.67 2.29
N GLN A 73 4.90 -15.36 1.15
CA GLN A 73 5.60 -14.86 -0.03
C GLN A 73 4.93 -13.60 -0.59
N ALA A 74 3.61 -13.56 -0.68
CA ALA A 74 2.88 -12.38 -1.16
C ALA A 74 3.16 -11.14 -0.30
N HIS A 75 3.20 -11.29 1.03
CA HIS A 75 3.58 -10.20 1.93
C HIS A 75 5.03 -9.74 1.72
N ARG A 76 5.99 -10.68 1.55
CA ARG A 76 7.39 -10.33 1.24
C ARG A 76 7.53 -9.57 -0.07
N ASP A 77 6.80 -10.00 -1.10
CA ASP A 77 6.80 -9.34 -2.42
C ASP A 77 6.24 -7.91 -2.31
N GLN A 78 5.17 -7.71 -1.54
CA GLN A 78 4.60 -6.39 -1.29
C GLN A 78 5.55 -5.48 -0.50
N ALA A 79 6.20 -5.99 0.55
CA ALA A 79 7.22 -5.24 1.29
C ALA A 79 8.38 -4.80 0.40
N ALA A 80 8.84 -5.70 -0.49
CA ALA A 80 9.90 -5.38 -1.46
C ALA A 80 9.44 -4.33 -2.48
N ALA A 81 8.20 -4.41 -2.96
CA ALA A 81 7.62 -3.44 -3.88
C ALA A 81 7.53 -2.03 -3.25
N LEU A 82 7.08 -1.92 -1.99
CA LEU A 82 7.01 -0.65 -1.26
C LEU A 82 8.39 0.01 -1.13
N ARG A 83 9.42 -0.77 -0.78
CA ARG A 83 10.80 -0.25 -0.67
C ARG A 83 11.38 0.16 -2.01
N ALA A 84 11.12 -0.63 -3.05
CA ALA A 84 11.57 -0.30 -4.41
C ALA A 84 10.90 0.99 -4.91
N PHE A 85 9.62 1.18 -4.59
CA PHE A 85 8.88 2.40 -4.91
C PHE A 85 9.45 3.61 -4.15
N GLU A 86 9.71 3.49 -2.85
CA GLU A 86 10.38 4.55 -2.07
C GLU A 86 11.74 4.91 -2.69
N GLU A 87 12.59 3.92 -2.97
CA GLU A 87 13.92 4.17 -3.54
C GLU A 87 13.84 4.85 -4.92
N GLN A 88 12.89 4.44 -5.75
CA GLN A 88 12.68 5.02 -7.08
C GLN A 88 12.30 6.51 -6.99
N GLU A 89 11.24 6.83 -6.24
CA GLU A 89 10.70 8.19 -6.17
C GLU A 89 11.57 9.11 -5.31
N CYS A 90 12.27 8.58 -4.30
CA CYS A 90 13.06 9.37 -3.36
C CYS A 90 14.57 9.42 -3.65
N SER A 91 15.04 8.87 -4.77
CA SER A 91 16.47 8.79 -5.11
C SER A 91 17.20 10.15 -5.09
N GLN A 92 16.49 11.24 -5.39
CA GLN A 92 17.03 12.60 -5.41
C GLN A 92 16.93 13.34 -4.06
N PHE A 93 16.18 12.78 -3.11
CA PHE A 93 15.86 13.42 -1.84
C PHE A 93 16.68 12.83 -0.69
N PRO A 94 17.41 13.64 0.09
CA PRO A 94 18.10 13.15 1.28
C PRO A 94 17.08 12.62 2.29
N PRO A 95 17.44 11.59 3.10
CA PRO A 95 16.51 10.96 4.04
C PRO A 95 15.74 11.95 4.92
N SER A 96 16.41 12.98 5.44
CA SER A 96 15.80 14.01 6.30
C SER A 96 14.72 14.86 5.61
N SER A 97 14.64 14.86 4.28
CA SER A 97 13.61 15.59 3.52
C SER A 97 12.41 14.73 3.11
N ARG A 98 12.54 13.40 3.19
CA ARG A 98 11.47 12.46 2.83
C ARG A 98 10.33 12.49 3.83
N GLU A 99 10.67 12.63 5.11
CA GLU A 99 9.73 12.78 6.23
C GLU A 99 8.99 14.12 6.24
N ALA A 100 9.55 15.16 5.59
CA ALA A 100 8.96 16.49 5.60
C ALA A 100 7.78 16.58 4.62
N CYS A 101 6.64 17.07 5.08
CA CYS A 101 5.48 17.34 4.22
C CYS A 101 5.88 18.34 3.12
N PRO A 102 5.68 18.01 1.83
CA PRO A 102 6.05 18.88 0.72
C PRO A 102 5.37 20.24 0.82
N PHE A 103 6.15 21.31 0.61
CA PHE A 103 5.63 22.67 0.65
C PHE A 103 5.09 23.08 -0.72
N LEU A 104 3.81 23.47 -0.78
CA LEU A 104 3.11 23.79 -2.04
C LEU A 104 3.37 25.24 -2.50
N LEU A 105 4.65 25.58 -2.68
CA LEU A 105 5.04 26.92 -3.13
C LEU A 105 4.43 27.27 -4.47
N GLY A 106 3.83 28.46 -4.54
CA GLY A 106 3.23 28.99 -5.76
C GLY A 106 1.90 28.34 -6.12
N LEU A 107 1.22 27.66 -5.20
CA LEU A 107 -0.18 27.25 -5.37
C LEU A 107 -1.07 28.49 -5.46
N GLU A 108 -1.76 28.69 -6.59
CA GLU A 108 -2.67 29.82 -6.81
C GLU A 108 -4.13 29.47 -6.55
N SER A 109 -4.53 28.24 -6.86
CA SER A 109 -5.90 27.78 -6.64
C SER A 109 -5.97 26.28 -6.39
N LEU A 110 -6.98 25.92 -5.61
CA LEU A 110 -7.40 24.56 -5.34
C LEU A 110 -8.87 24.41 -5.73
N GLU A 111 -9.18 23.45 -6.56
CA GLU A 111 -10.54 23.08 -6.95
C GLU A 111 -10.80 21.63 -6.52
N HIS A 112 -11.91 21.39 -5.82
CA HIS A 112 -12.34 20.03 -5.57
C HIS A 112 -12.95 19.44 -6.84
N ILE A 113 -12.47 18.26 -7.25
CA ILE A 113 -12.97 17.53 -8.42
C ILE A 113 -13.47 16.16 -7.97
N ASP A 114 -14.25 15.46 -8.81
CA ASP A 114 -14.63 14.08 -8.52
C ASP A 114 -13.38 13.20 -8.32
N GLY A 115 -13.37 12.44 -7.22
CA GLY A 115 -12.23 11.58 -6.85
C GLY A 115 -11.04 12.29 -6.19
N GLY A 116 -11.05 13.62 -6.02
CA GLY A 116 -9.98 14.31 -5.31
C GLY A 116 -9.95 15.84 -5.46
N ALA A 117 -8.79 16.36 -5.86
CA ALA A 117 -8.55 17.79 -6.00
C ALA A 117 -7.61 18.13 -7.16
N ARG A 118 -7.83 19.30 -7.76
CA ARG A 118 -6.99 19.93 -8.77
C ARG A 118 -6.33 21.16 -8.18
N MET A 119 -5.01 21.20 -8.26
CA MET A 119 -4.16 22.31 -7.84
C MET A 119 -3.63 23.03 -9.07
N THR A 120 -3.74 24.35 -9.12
CA THR A 120 -3.13 25.17 -10.17
C THR A 120 -2.04 26.03 -9.54
N PHE A 121 -0.83 25.92 -10.09
CA PHE A 121 0.33 26.67 -9.65
C PHE A 121 0.57 27.88 -10.55
N ALA A 122 1.23 28.91 -9.99
CA ALA A 122 1.63 30.11 -10.70
C ALA A 122 2.50 29.79 -11.91
N GLU A 123 2.35 30.58 -12.97
CA GLU A 123 3.23 30.48 -14.13
C GLU A 123 4.69 30.75 -13.73
N GLY A 124 5.59 29.87 -14.17
CA GLY A 124 7.02 29.95 -13.84
C GLY A 124 7.43 29.26 -12.53
N SER A 125 6.47 28.69 -11.78
CA SER A 125 6.78 27.79 -10.65
C SER A 125 7.47 26.50 -11.13
N ASP A 126 8.38 25.97 -10.31
CA ASP A 126 9.01 24.66 -10.54
C ASP A 126 8.06 23.54 -10.07
N VAL A 127 7.00 23.32 -10.85
CA VAL A 127 5.95 22.34 -10.52
C VAL A 127 6.49 20.91 -10.59
N GLU A 128 7.48 20.65 -11.43
CA GLU A 128 8.13 19.34 -11.51
C GLU A 128 8.81 18.98 -10.19
N ALA A 129 9.60 19.89 -9.61
CA ALA A 129 10.21 19.67 -8.29
C ALA A 129 9.17 19.46 -7.17
N VAL A 130 8.03 20.18 -7.22
CA VAL A 130 6.93 19.98 -6.27
C VAL A 130 6.31 18.59 -6.43
N VAL A 131 6.03 18.15 -7.66
CA VAL A 131 5.45 16.84 -7.95
C VAL A 131 6.41 15.72 -7.56
N ASP A 132 7.71 15.85 -7.83
CA ASP A 132 8.72 14.88 -7.43
C ASP A 132 8.79 14.75 -5.89
N HIS A 133 8.71 15.86 -5.16
CA HIS A 133 8.69 15.82 -3.69
C HIS A 133 7.38 15.19 -3.18
N ILE A 134 6.24 15.48 -3.81
CA ILE A 134 4.95 14.81 -3.50
C ILE A 134 5.07 13.30 -3.70
N ARG A 135 5.59 12.83 -4.83
CA ARG A 135 5.75 11.40 -5.13
C ARG A 135 6.66 10.72 -4.13
N CYS A 136 7.82 11.30 -3.86
CA CYS A 136 8.72 10.78 -2.84
C CYS A 136 8.02 10.68 -1.48
N HIS A 137 7.28 11.72 -1.07
CA HIS A 137 6.58 11.71 0.20
C HIS A 137 5.50 10.62 0.28
N LEU A 138 4.69 10.46 -0.77
CA LEU A 138 3.69 9.38 -0.84
C LEU A 138 4.36 8.00 -0.77
N ALA A 139 5.48 7.80 -1.46
CA ALA A 139 6.23 6.54 -1.45
C ALA A 139 6.85 6.25 -0.08
N PHE A 140 7.43 7.27 0.56
CA PHE A 140 7.98 7.17 1.91
C PHE A 140 6.92 6.76 2.92
N VAL A 141 5.78 7.44 2.96
CA VAL A 141 4.72 7.13 3.92
C VAL A 141 4.10 5.75 3.65
N ALA A 142 3.94 5.35 2.38
CA ALA A 142 3.48 4.00 2.04
C ALA A 142 4.44 2.90 2.53
N ALA A 143 5.77 3.14 2.46
CA ALA A 143 6.76 2.15 2.87
C ALA A 143 7.02 2.13 4.37
N GLN A 144 7.05 3.29 5.02
CA GLN A 144 7.50 3.48 6.41
C GLN A 144 6.36 3.72 7.40
N GLY A 145 5.19 4.10 6.91
CA GLY A 145 4.03 4.49 7.73
C GLY A 145 3.94 6.00 7.94
N SER A 146 2.83 6.43 8.56
CA SER A 146 2.52 7.86 8.77
C SER A 146 2.90 8.39 10.15
N GLU A 147 3.51 7.59 11.02
CA GLU A 147 3.84 8.00 12.40
C GLU A 147 4.75 9.23 12.38
N GLY A 148 4.27 10.35 12.96
CA GLY A 148 4.99 11.63 12.97
C GLY A 148 4.75 12.52 11.74
N ILE A 149 3.92 12.08 10.80
CA ILE A 149 3.56 12.76 9.55
C ILE A 149 2.02 12.90 9.43
N ASP A 150 1.29 12.57 10.50
CA ASP A 150 -0.18 12.50 10.52
C ASP A 150 -0.87 13.82 10.14
N ASP A 151 -0.18 14.95 10.35
CA ASP A 151 -0.64 16.30 10.04
C ASP A 151 -0.30 16.76 8.59
N CYS A 152 0.37 15.93 7.79
CA CYS A 152 0.70 16.33 6.43
C CYS A 152 -0.56 16.46 5.58
N ALA A 153 -0.70 17.63 4.94
CA ALA A 153 -1.86 17.98 4.15
C ALA A 153 -1.99 17.19 2.83
N LEU A 154 -0.95 16.45 2.45
CA LEU A 154 -0.81 15.81 1.15
C LEU A 154 -0.96 14.29 1.21
N TYR A 155 -0.85 13.69 2.40
CA TYR A 155 -0.95 12.26 2.54
C TYR A 155 -2.38 11.82 2.86
N VAL A 156 -2.93 11.01 1.96
CA VAL A 156 -4.07 10.14 2.19
C VAL A 156 -3.78 8.80 1.50
N PRO A 157 -4.01 7.64 2.14
CA PRO A 157 -3.72 6.33 1.53
C PRO A 157 -4.33 6.17 0.14
N GLY A 158 -3.59 5.53 -0.77
CA GLY A 158 -4.01 5.31 -2.16
C GLY A 158 -4.07 6.56 -3.04
N THR A 159 -3.55 7.70 -2.57
CA THR A 159 -3.48 8.92 -3.40
C THR A 159 -2.49 8.75 -4.54
N THR A 160 -2.88 9.21 -5.71
CA THR A 160 -2.07 9.29 -6.93
C THR A 160 -1.90 10.74 -7.34
N VAL A 161 -0.81 11.04 -8.05
CA VAL A 161 -0.48 12.39 -8.51
C VAL A 161 -0.20 12.40 -10.00
N GLU A 162 -0.93 13.26 -10.71
CA GLU A 162 -0.75 13.54 -12.13
C GLU A 162 -0.41 15.02 -12.35
N GLN A 163 0.43 15.30 -13.35
CA GLN A 163 0.83 16.65 -13.71
C GLN A 163 0.53 16.92 -15.19
N ASN A 164 -0.02 18.12 -15.47
CA ASN A 164 -0.15 18.66 -16.81
C ASN A 164 0.19 20.16 -16.80
N GLY A 165 1.41 20.50 -17.22
CA GLY A 165 1.92 21.87 -17.14
C GLY A 165 1.99 22.36 -15.70
N ASN A 166 1.29 23.46 -15.40
CA ASN A 166 1.18 24.04 -14.07
C ASN A 166 0.01 23.49 -13.23
N VAL A 167 -0.68 22.46 -13.73
CA VAL A 167 -1.80 21.82 -13.04
C VAL A 167 -1.35 20.48 -12.48
N VAL A 168 -1.64 20.26 -11.20
CA VAL A 168 -1.42 19.00 -10.50
C VAL A 168 -2.76 18.45 -10.03
N VAL A 169 -3.01 17.18 -10.27
CA VAL A 169 -4.23 16.50 -9.86
C VAL A 169 -3.89 15.41 -8.86
N LEU A 170 -4.53 15.45 -7.70
CA LEU A 170 -4.46 14.41 -6.68
C LEU A 170 -5.80 13.66 -6.65
N THR A 171 -5.75 12.34 -6.79
CA THR A 171 -6.96 11.49 -6.72
C THR A 171 -6.71 10.25 -5.90
N THR A 172 -7.77 9.70 -5.31
CA THR A 172 -7.75 8.42 -4.59
C THR A 172 -8.93 7.57 -5.07
N PRO A 173 -8.75 6.24 -5.23
CA PRO A 173 -9.83 5.35 -5.64
C PRO A 173 -10.82 5.03 -4.50
N ARG A 174 -10.53 5.47 -3.26
CA ARG A 174 -11.34 5.20 -2.08
C ARG A 174 -12.21 6.41 -1.76
N ASP A 175 -13.52 6.29 -1.92
CA ASP A 175 -14.46 7.41 -1.72
C ASP A 175 -14.36 8.02 -0.31
N GLU A 176 -14.15 7.19 0.71
CA GLU A 176 -13.96 7.61 2.11
C GLU A 176 -12.69 8.47 2.34
N HIS A 177 -11.74 8.42 1.41
CA HIS A 177 -10.49 9.19 1.46
C HIS A 177 -10.57 10.51 0.69
N VAL A 178 -11.53 10.65 -0.22
CA VAL A 178 -11.69 11.86 -1.04
C VAL A 178 -11.98 13.09 -0.18
N ASP A 179 -12.91 12.98 0.79
CA ASP A 179 -13.27 14.09 1.67
C ASP A 179 -12.13 14.47 2.61
N GLU A 180 -11.34 13.49 3.04
CA GLU A 180 -10.15 13.72 3.87
C GLU A 180 -9.05 14.45 3.09
N LEU A 181 -8.78 14.03 1.86
CA LEU A 181 -7.82 14.68 0.97
C LEU A 181 -8.19 16.15 0.75
N ARG A 182 -9.46 16.40 0.42
CA ARG A 182 -9.98 17.76 0.25
C ARG A 182 -9.86 18.58 1.53
N ARG A 183 -10.23 18.03 2.69
CA ARG A 183 -10.13 18.72 3.99
C ARG A 183 -8.69 19.13 4.29
N ARG A 184 -7.73 18.22 4.09
CA ARG A 184 -6.30 18.44 4.33
C ARG A 184 -5.71 19.50 3.42
N LEU A 185 -6.00 19.44 2.11
CA LEU A 185 -5.51 20.41 1.13
C LEU A 185 -6.00 21.83 1.40
N ASN A 186 -7.21 22.01 1.93
CA ASN A 186 -7.72 23.34 2.26
C ASN A 186 -6.88 24.05 3.34
N VAL A 187 -6.20 23.32 4.23
CA VAL A 187 -5.32 23.92 5.24
C VAL A 187 -4.17 24.68 4.58
N GLN A 188 -3.69 24.23 3.42
CA GLN A 188 -2.55 24.82 2.70
C GLN A 188 -2.86 26.17 2.04
N LEU A 189 -4.13 26.53 1.84
CA LEU A 189 -4.52 27.83 1.28
C LEU A 189 -4.65 28.94 2.33
N THR A 190 -4.58 28.58 3.62
CA THR A 190 -4.81 29.50 4.74
C THR A 190 -3.53 30.12 5.30
N HIS A 191 -2.37 29.80 4.72
CA HIS A 191 -1.04 30.29 5.08
C HIS A 191 -0.39 31.03 3.91
#